data_AF-A0A1C6NYX2-F1
#
_entry.id   AF-A0A1C6NYX2-F1
#
_cell.length_a   1.000
_cell.length_b   1.000
_cell.length_c   1.000
_cell.angle_alpha   90.00
_cell.angle_beta   90.00
_cell.angle_gamma   90.00
#
_symmetry.space_group_name_H-M   'P 1'
#
loop_
_entity.id
_entity.type
_entity.pdbx_description
1 polymer ?
#
loop_
_entity_poly.entity_id
_entity_poly.type
_entity_poly.pdbx_seq_one_letter_code
_entity_poly.pdbx_strand_id
1 'polypeptide(L)'
;MFYVDPGWLTALVSGAAGIAITGELDAAVARIAAPWARGDEAVTPRAGVLIRSALVRECPGLLIRPYRGHGDTRKPLAVLRQDTLGPDVLLVLFADVPDEIELAEPPEGLSFGIDTDLEGRRTINLRRVDAPVAQEITNEAFPNPPGPDGLDAHLRPDPAGRPAVLDLRPTAGTGLLRALGARLTALGQQAAADFGPAGLATQLVNAPLRQLITREPAR
;
A
#
# COMPACT_ATOMS: atom_id res chain seq x y z
N MET A 1 12.44 -2.31 10.71
CA MET A 1 13.45 -2.53 9.65
C MET A 1 14.76 -2.92 10.32
N PHE A 2 15.52 -3.83 9.72
CA PHE A 2 16.84 -4.23 10.19
C PHE A 2 17.87 -4.07 9.06
N TYR A 3 19.13 -3.90 9.44
CA TYR A 3 20.26 -3.88 8.51
C TYR A 3 20.86 -5.28 8.40
N VAL A 4 21.40 -5.56 7.23
CA VAL A 4 22.18 -6.78 7.01
C VAL A 4 23.63 -6.37 6.81
N ASP A 5 24.48 -6.81 7.72
CA ASP A 5 25.91 -6.50 7.67
C ASP A 5 26.61 -7.38 6.62
N PRO A 6 27.22 -6.79 5.57
CA PRO A 6 27.90 -7.55 4.53
C PRO A 6 29.14 -8.30 5.04
N GLY A 7 29.80 -7.79 6.08
CA GLY A 7 30.94 -8.44 6.73
C GLY A 7 30.51 -9.73 7.43
N TRP A 8 29.37 -9.74 8.12
CA TRP A 8 28.80 -10.95 8.71
C TRP A 8 28.39 -11.97 7.65
N LEU A 9 27.77 -11.53 6.55
CA LEU A 9 27.49 -12.41 5.43
C LEU A 9 28.77 -13.01 4.86
N THR A 10 29.77 -12.17 4.60
CA THR A 10 31.07 -12.61 4.06
C THR A 10 31.74 -13.60 4.99
N ALA A 11 31.75 -13.33 6.30
CA ALA A 11 32.34 -14.21 7.31
C ALA A 11 31.59 -15.54 7.42
N LEU A 12 30.25 -15.53 7.44
CA LEU A 12 29.45 -16.75 7.50
C LEU A 12 29.69 -17.63 6.27
N VAL A 13 29.66 -17.04 5.08
CA VAL A 13 29.83 -17.78 3.83
C VAL A 13 31.27 -18.27 3.68
N SER A 14 32.27 -17.46 4.07
CA SER A 14 33.68 -17.88 4.13
C SER A 14 33.90 -19.03 5.12
N GLY A 15 33.26 -18.96 6.29
CA GLY A 15 33.30 -20.02 7.29
C GLY A 15 32.67 -21.31 6.76
N ALA A 16 31.48 -21.23 6.15
CA ALA A 16 30.80 -22.39 5.56
C ALA A 16 31.64 -23.06 4.46
N ALA A 17 32.30 -22.28 3.61
CA ALA A 17 33.19 -22.81 2.58
C ALA A 17 34.49 -23.39 3.13
N GLY A 18 34.97 -22.88 4.28
CA GLY A 18 36.22 -23.29 4.90
C GLY A 18 36.18 -24.65 5.60
N ILE A 19 34.99 -25.17 5.96
CA ILE A 19 34.84 -26.39 6.79
C ILE A 19 35.47 -27.64 6.14
N ALA A 20 35.51 -27.70 4.80
CA ALA A 20 36.01 -28.86 4.06
C ALA A 20 37.37 -28.62 3.37
N ILE A 21 38.06 -27.51 3.67
CA ILE A 21 39.36 -27.21 3.06
C ILE A 21 40.46 -27.87 3.89
N THR A 22 40.98 -29.01 3.41
CA THR A 22 42.05 -29.75 4.09
C THR A 22 43.42 -29.60 3.41
N GLY A 23 43.45 -29.14 2.16
CA GLY A 23 44.68 -28.88 1.42
C GLY A 23 44.52 -27.90 0.25
N GLU A 24 45.61 -27.67 -0.48
CA GLU A 24 45.68 -26.68 -1.57
C GLU A 24 44.73 -27.01 -2.74
N LEU A 25 44.50 -28.30 -3.01
CA LEU A 25 43.54 -28.74 -4.04
C LEU A 25 42.10 -28.37 -3.63
N ASP A 26 41.72 -28.63 -2.38
CA ASP A 26 40.39 -28.28 -1.87
C ASP A 26 40.17 -26.77 -1.90
N ALA A 27 41.20 -25.99 -1.56
CA ALA A 27 41.16 -24.52 -1.64
C ALA A 27 41.02 -24.01 -3.08
N ALA A 28 41.67 -24.67 -4.05
CA ALA A 28 41.51 -24.36 -5.47
C ALA A 28 40.11 -24.71 -5.98
N VAL A 29 39.58 -25.87 -5.61
CA VAL A 29 38.21 -26.31 -5.98
C VAL A 29 37.15 -25.41 -5.33
N ALA A 30 37.30 -25.07 -4.06
CA ALA A 30 36.38 -24.17 -3.35
C ALA A 30 36.29 -22.80 -4.04
N ARG A 31 37.41 -22.23 -4.50
CA ARG A 31 37.42 -20.96 -5.26
C ARG A 31 36.69 -21.04 -6.60
N ILE A 32 36.72 -22.19 -7.27
CA ILE A 32 36.03 -22.40 -8.55
C ILE A 32 34.53 -22.64 -8.32
N ALA A 33 34.21 -23.49 -7.34
CA ALA A 33 32.87 -23.95 -6.99
C ALA A 33 32.03 -22.92 -6.21
N ALA A 34 32.65 -21.84 -5.72
CA ALA A 34 31.99 -20.72 -5.08
C ALA A 34 31.83 -19.54 -6.06
N PRO A 35 30.83 -19.55 -6.97
CA PRO A 35 30.56 -18.40 -7.84
C PRO A 35 30.27 -17.11 -7.04
N TRP A 36 29.75 -17.24 -5.82
CA TRP A 36 29.56 -16.13 -4.87
C TRP A 36 30.89 -15.58 -4.29
N ALA A 37 31.98 -16.36 -4.32
CA ALA A 37 33.31 -15.90 -3.90
C ALA A 37 34.10 -15.25 -5.03
N ARG A 38 33.67 -15.43 -6.30
CA ARG A 38 34.33 -14.83 -7.47
C ARG A 38 34.12 -13.33 -7.61
N GLY A 39 33.35 -12.72 -6.72
CA GLY A 39 33.04 -11.29 -6.82
C GLY A 39 32.21 -10.94 -8.04
N ASP A 40 31.62 -11.93 -8.74
CA ASP A 40 30.46 -11.65 -9.59
C ASP A 40 29.45 -10.93 -8.69
N GLU A 41 28.95 -9.81 -9.19
CA GLU A 41 28.22 -8.74 -8.49
C GLU A 41 26.86 -9.23 -7.95
N ALA A 42 26.87 -10.28 -7.14
CA ALA A 42 25.71 -10.81 -6.46
C ALA A 42 25.27 -9.73 -5.48
N VAL A 43 24.15 -9.09 -5.82
CA VAL A 43 23.55 -8.05 -5.00
C VAL A 43 23.21 -8.65 -3.64
N THR A 44 24.02 -8.34 -2.64
CA THR A 44 23.83 -8.80 -1.26
C THR A 44 22.79 -7.91 -0.58
N PRO A 45 21.89 -8.49 0.22
CA PRO A 45 20.91 -7.69 0.95
C PRO A 45 21.63 -6.76 1.92
N ARG A 46 21.18 -5.50 1.96
CA ARG A 46 21.70 -4.46 2.86
C ARG A 46 20.72 -4.14 3.98
N ALA A 47 19.44 -4.40 3.75
CA ALA A 47 18.38 -4.20 4.72
C ALA A 47 17.26 -5.20 4.51
N GLY A 48 16.37 -5.28 5.48
CA GLY A 48 15.13 -6.02 5.36
C GLY A 48 14.07 -5.56 6.34
N VAL A 49 12.88 -6.09 6.15
CA VAL A 49 11.76 -5.93 7.08
C VAL A 49 11.21 -7.31 7.42
N LEU A 50 10.84 -7.46 8.70
CA LEU A 50 10.08 -8.59 9.19
C LEU A 50 8.72 -8.05 9.62
N ILE A 51 7.66 -8.51 8.98
CA ILE A 51 6.28 -8.11 9.28
C ILE A 51 5.62 -9.28 9.97
N ARG A 52 5.14 -9.07 11.19
CA ARG A 52 4.30 -10.02 11.92
C ARG A 52 2.90 -9.45 12.07
N SER A 53 1.98 -9.83 11.19
CA SER A 53 0.63 -9.26 11.14
C SER A 53 -0.36 -10.24 10.50
N ALA A 54 -1.62 -10.18 10.95
CA ALA A 54 -2.72 -10.89 10.29
C ALA A 54 -2.85 -10.51 8.81
N LEU A 55 -2.44 -9.30 8.44
CA LEU A 55 -2.44 -8.81 7.05
C LEU A 55 -1.64 -9.74 6.11
N VAL A 56 -0.59 -10.41 6.57
CA VAL A 56 0.19 -11.37 5.75
C VAL A 56 -0.67 -12.57 5.33
N ARG A 57 -1.55 -13.03 6.22
CA ARG A 57 -2.47 -14.15 5.97
C ARG A 57 -3.69 -13.71 5.18
N GLU A 58 -4.29 -12.59 5.57
CA GLU A 58 -5.56 -12.10 5.00
C GLU A 58 -5.38 -11.42 3.63
N CYS A 59 -4.15 -11.04 3.26
CA CYS A 59 -3.83 -10.44 1.97
C CYS A 59 -2.75 -11.26 1.23
N PRO A 60 -3.09 -12.46 0.69
CA PRO A 60 -2.19 -13.20 -0.16
C PRO A 60 -1.77 -12.36 -1.37
N GLY A 61 -0.47 -12.31 -1.67
CA GLY A 61 0.04 -11.46 -2.75
C GLY A 61 0.28 -10.00 -2.37
N LEU A 62 0.29 -9.68 -1.06
CA LEU A 62 0.70 -8.38 -0.54
C LEU A 62 1.98 -7.86 -1.24
N LEU A 63 1.87 -6.65 -1.78
CA LEU A 63 2.97 -5.99 -2.47
C LEU A 63 3.79 -5.18 -1.48
N ILE A 64 5.10 -5.44 -1.44
CA ILE A 64 6.06 -4.69 -0.66
C ILE A 64 6.99 -3.95 -1.62
N ARG A 65 6.88 -2.63 -1.66
CA ARG A 65 7.66 -1.77 -2.57
C ARG A 65 8.57 -0.84 -1.78
N PRO A 66 9.89 -1.12 -1.73
CA PRO A 66 10.87 -0.26 -1.09
C PRO A 66 11.28 0.89 -2.01
N TYR A 67 11.50 2.08 -1.44
CA TYR A 67 11.98 3.25 -2.16
C TYR A 67 13.12 3.97 -1.42
N ARG A 68 14.01 4.59 -2.18
CA ARG A 68 14.97 5.59 -1.70
C ARG A 68 14.46 6.99 -2.01
N GLY A 69 14.56 7.92 -1.06
CA GLY A 69 13.92 9.23 -1.11
C GLY A 69 12.43 9.17 -0.75
N HIS A 70 11.77 10.33 -0.82
CA HIS A 70 10.38 10.51 -0.40
C HIS A 70 9.52 11.15 -1.49
N GLY A 71 8.21 10.90 -1.43
CA GLY A 71 7.21 11.50 -2.32
C GLY A 71 7.49 11.26 -3.82
N ASP A 72 7.23 12.26 -4.66
CA ASP A 72 7.33 12.12 -6.13
C ASP A 72 8.76 11.91 -6.65
N THR A 73 9.78 12.17 -5.82
CA THR A 73 11.20 12.02 -6.20
C THR A 73 11.79 10.66 -5.87
N ARG A 74 11.01 9.79 -5.21
CA ARG A 74 11.48 8.50 -4.71
C ARG A 74 11.82 7.54 -5.85
N LYS A 75 12.85 6.73 -5.67
CA LYS A 75 13.32 5.73 -6.64
C LYS A 75 13.10 4.32 -6.09
N PRO A 76 12.52 3.39 -6.88
CA PRO A 76 12.30 2.02 -6.41
C PRO A 76 13.62 1.31 -6.15
N LEU A 77 13.65 0.52 -5.07
CA LEU A 77 14.74 -0.39 -4.76
C LEU A 77 14.36 -1.82 -5.13
N ALA A 78 15.36 -2.65 -5.44
CA ALA A 78 15.12 -4.05 -5.75
C ALA A 78 14.80 -4.86 -4.48
N VAL A 79 13.71 -5.63 -4.54
CA VAL A 79 13.39 -6.68 -3.57
C VAL A 79 14.16 -7.94 -3.98
N LEU A 80 15.07 -8.38 -3.12
CA LEU A 80 15.91 -9.55 -3.37
C LEU A 80 15.25 -10.85 -2.93
N ARG A 81 14.39 -10.78 -1.90
CA ARG A 81 13.62 -11.91 -1.39
C ARG A 81 12.35 -11.41 -0.74
N GLN A 82 11.24 -12.07 -1.00
CA GLN A 82 9.99 -11.92 -0.27
C GLN A 82 9.48 -13.33 0.04
N ASP A 83 9.37 -13.68 1.31
CA ASP A 83 9.08 -15.04 1.72
C ASP A 83 8.21 -15.08 2.99
N THR A 84 7.19 -15.93 2.98
CA THR A 84 6.26 -16.10 4.10
C THR A 84 6.77 -17.22 4.99
N LEU A 85 7.43 -16.86 6.10
CA LEU A 85 8.07 -17.81 7.02
C LEU A 85 7.09 -18.52 7.97
N GLY A 86 5.84 -18.04 8.02
CA GLY A 86 4.74 -18.59 8.81
C GLY A 86 3.44 -17.85 8.46
N PRO A 87 2.28 -18.26 9.01
CA PRO A 87 0.97 -17.74 8.58
C PRO A 87 0.89 -16.21 8.64
N ASP A 88 1.48 -15.60 9.66
CA ASP A 88 1.43 -14.16 9.88
C ASP A 88 2.81 -13.49 9.75
N VAL A 89 3.82 -14.17 9.20
CA VAL A 89 5.22 -13.71 9.22
C VAL A 89 5.77 -13.60 7.82
N LEU A 90 6.03 -12.37 7.38
CA LEU A 90 6.64 -12.05 6.08
C LEU A 90 8.05 -11.50 6.29
N LEU A 91 9.03 -12.10 5.63
CA LEU A 91 10.41 -11.62 5.52
C LEU A 91 10.62 -11.01 4.15
N VAL A 92 11.12 -9.77 4.09
CA VAL A 92 11.52 -9.13 2.84
C VAL A 92 12.93 -8.58 2.97
N LEU A 93 13.77 -8.86 1.97
CA LEU A 93 15.15 -8.40 1.87
C LEU A 93 15.32 -7.47 0.68
N PHE A 94 16.08 -6.39 0.88
CA PHE A 94 16.24 -5.31 -0.08
C PHE A 94 17.71 -5.15 -0.49
N ALA A 95 17.93 -4.74 -1.74
CA ALA A 95 19.25 -4.47 -2.29
C ALA A 95 19.99 -3.29 -1.63
N ASP A 96 19.24 -2.34 -1.08
CA ASP A 96 19.76 -1.19 -0.35
C ASP A 96 18.79 -0.84 0.80
N VAL A 97 19.16 0.15 1.62
CA VAL A 97 18.35 0.63 2.75
C VAL A 97 17.24 1.56 2.21
N PRO A 98 15.94 1.19 2.36
CA PRO A 98 14.84 2.07 1.98
C PRO A 98 14.65 3.22 2.97
N ASP A 99 14.22 4.36 2.45
CA ASP A 99 13.69 5.50 3.22
C ASP A 99 12.16 5.35 3.39
N GLU A 100 11.49 4.77 2.40
CA GLU A 100 10.06 4.46 2.42
C GLU A 100 9.80 3.00 2.03
N ILE A 101 8.80 2.38 2.66
CA ILE A 101 8.26 1.09 2.25
C ILE A 101 6.75 1.24 2.07
N GLU A 102 6.27 1.00 0.85
CA GLU A 102 4.84 0.92 0.55
C GLU A 102 4.38 -0.53 0.70
N LEU A 103 3.36 -0.72 1.53
CA LEU A 103 2.54 -1.92 1.58
C LEU A 103 1.31 -1.63 0.73
N ALA A 104 1.04 -2.49 -0.25
CA ALA A 104 -0.14 -2.35 -1.09
C ALA A 104 -0.84 -3.69 -1.26
N GLU A 105 -2.17 -3.67 -1.22
CA GLU A 105 -2.97 -4.81 -1.66
C GLU A 105 -2.66 -5.13 -3.13
N PRO A 106 -2.64 -6.42 -3.52
CA PRO A 106 -2.52 -6.77 -4.92
C PRO A 106 -3.69 -6.17 -5.70
N PRO A 107 -3.46 -5.69 -6.94
CA PRO A 107 -4.49 -5.08 -7.76
C PRO A 107 -5.42 -6.16 -8.33
N GLU A 108 -6.30 -6.70 -7.49
CA GLU A 108 -7.31 -7.67 -7.91
C GLU A 108 -8.65 -6.98 -8.14
N GLY A 109 -9.00 -6.79 -9.41
CA GLY A 109 -10.32 -6.35 -9.84
C GLY A 109 -10.71 -4.91 -9.47
N LEU A 110 -11.93 -4.54 -9.86
CA LEU A 110 -12.56 -3.27 -9.52
C LEU A 110 -13.43 -3.49 -8.28
N SER A 111 -13.06 -2.90 -7.14
CA SER A 111 -13.88 -2.92 -5.92
C SER A 111 -14.76 -1.68 -5.86
N PHE A 112 -15.98 -1.84 -5.34
CA PHE A 112 -16.89 -0.72 -5.07
C PHE A 112 -17.26 -0.70 -3.60
N GLY A 113 -17.21 0.46 -2.96
CA GLY A 113 -17.46 0.52 -1.53
C GLY A 113 -17.53 1.91 -0.93
N ILE A 114 -17.72 1.91 0.38
CA ILE A 114 -17.62 3.05 1.27
C ILE A 114 -16.43 2.74 2.18
N ASP A 115 -15.53 3.70 2.32
CA ASP A 115 -14.37 3.58 3.17
C ASP A 115 -14.68 4.10 4.58
N THR A 116 -13.70 3.97 5.48
CA THR A 116 -13.76 4.54 6.82
C THR A 116 -12.57 5.44 7.06
N ASP A 117 -12.79 6.57 7.74
CA ASP A 117 -11.69 7.36 8.25
C ASP A 117 -11.01 6.70 9.48
N LEU A 118 -10.00 7.37 10.04
CA LEU A 118 -9.22 6.87 11.16
C LEU A 118 -10.05 6.68 12.44
N GLU A 119 -11.15 7.41 12.57
CA GLU A 119 -12.10 7.31 13.67
C GLU A 119 -13.21 6.29 13.42
N GLY A 120 -13.17 5.58 12.29
CA GLY A 120 -14.15 4.55 11.92
C GLY A 120 -15.45 5.11 11.33
N ARG A 121 -15.51 6.39 10.98
CA ARG A 121 -16.67 7.02 10.35
C ARG A 121 -16.67 6.71 8.86
N ARG A 122 -17.84 6.39 8.34
CA ARG A 122 -18.04 6.07 6.91
C ARG A 122 -17.79 7.31 6.05
N THR A 123 -16.96 7.16 5.02
CA THR A 123 -16.58 8.21 4.07
C THR A 123 -16.44 7.66 2.65
N ILE A 124 -16.45 8.55 1.66
CA ILE A 124 -16.23 8.22 0.25
C ILE A 124 -15.01 9.00 -0.22
N ASN A 125 -13.95 8.32 -0.66
CA ASN A 125 -12.77 8.95 -1.24
C ASN A 125 -13.08 9.46 -2.65
N LEU A 126 -13.03 10.78 -2.84
CA LEU A 126 -13.55 11.40 -4.06
C LEU A 126 -12.62 11.16 -5.25
N ARG A 127 -13.22 10.88 -6.41
CA ARG A 127 -12.53 10.65 -7.68
C ARG A 127 -12.74 11.80 -8.65
N ARG A 128 -11.70 12.11 -9.42
CA ARG A 128 -11.78 13.02 -10.56
C ARG A 128 -12.74 12.48 -11.60
N VAL A 129 -13.65 13.34 -12.05
CA VAL A 129 -14.64 13.02 -13.09
C VAL A 129 -14.18 13.53 -14.47
N ASP A 130 -13.28 14.52 -14.48
CA ASP A 130 -12.71 15.13 -15.68
C ASP A 130 -11.49 14.38 -16.24
N ALA A 131 -11.00 13.37 -15.53
CA ALA A 131 -9.81 12.61 -15.87
C ALA A 131 -10.15 11.30 -16.60
N PRO A 132 -9.32 10.85 -17.56
CA PRO A 132 -9.53 9.62 -18.31
C PRO A 132 -9.45 8.35 -17.45
N VAL A 133 -8.86 8.46 -16.26
CA VAL A 133 -8.81 7.42 -15.24
C VAL A 133 -9.44 8.04 -13.99
N ALA A 134 -10.31 7.31 -13.29
CA ALA A 134 -10.95 7.72 -12.03
C ALA A 134 -9.91 7.86 -10.89
N GLN A 135 -9.01 8.83 -11.06
CA GLN A 135 -7.93 9.14 -10.17
C GLN A 135 -8.51 9.75 -8.91
N GLU A 136 -8.07 9.26 -7.76
CA GLU A 136 -8.46 9.82 -6.48
C GLU A 136 -7.97 11.27 -6.34
N ILE A 137 -8.82 12.12 -5.78
CA ILE A 137 -8.48 13.49 -5.42
C ILE A 137 -7.78 13.41 -4.05
N THR A 138 -6.47 13.63 -4.05
CA THR A 138 -5.64 13.47 -2.85
C THR A 138 -6.19 14.29 -1.68
N ASN A 139 -6.34 13.63 -0.52
CA ASN A 139 -6.85 14.21 0.74
C ASN A 139 -8.28 14.75 0.68
N GLU A 140 -9.09 14.31 -0.29
CA GLU A 140 -10.49 14.69 -0.38
C GLU A 140 -11.41 13.48 -0.24
N ALA A 141 -12.06 13.42 0.93
CA ALA A 141 -13.13 12.48 1.22
C ALA A 141 -14.48 13.22 1.30
N PHE A 142 -15.57 12.45 1.35
CA PHE A 142 -16.90 12.97 1.61
C PHE A 142 -17.57 12.17 2.73
N PRO A 143 -18.09 12.83 3.77
CA PRO A 143 -18.00 14.27 4.03
C PRO A 143 -16.58 14.70 4.47
N ASN A 144 -16.18 15.94 4.15
CA ASN A 144 -14.92 16.53 4.61
C ASN A 144 -15.14 18.00 5.08
N PRO A 145 -15.00 18.31 6.38
CA PRO A 145 -14.66 17.37 7.45
C PRO A 145 -15.80 16.36 7.71
N PRO A 146 -15.51 15.11 8.09
CA PRO A 146 -16.52 14.16 8.51
C PRO A 146 -17.14 14.66 9.83
N GLY A 147 -18.41 15.08 9.77
CA GLY A 147 -19.19 15.38 10.98
C GLY A 147 -19.29 14.17 11.91
N PRO A 148 -19.92 14.29 13.09
CA PRO A 148 -20.05 13.17 14.03
C PRO A 148 -20.72 11.94 13.40
N ASP A 149 -21.66 12.17 12.49
CA ASP A 149 -22.42 11.11 11.80
C ASP A 149 -21.75 10.64 10.49
N GLY A 150 -20.67 11.28 10.01
CA GLY A 150 -20.04 10.94 8.73
C GLY A 150 -21.05 10.82 7.58
N LEU A 151 -20.97 9.74 6.80
CA LEU A 151 -21.92 9.44 5.73
C LEU A 151 -23.35 9.10 6.24
N ASP A 152 -23.54 8.84 7.53
CA ASP A 152 -24.82 8.43 8.09
C ASP A 152 -25.86 9.55 8.08
N ALA A 153 -25.39 10.80 8.05
CA ALA A 153 -26.22 11.98 7.81
C ALA A 153 -26.97 11.92 6.46
N HIS A 154 -26.52 11.07 5.53
CA HIS A 154 -27.10 10.85 4.21
C HIS A 154 -27.86 9.52 4.10
N LEU A 155 -28.20 8.89 5.22
CA LEU A 155 -29.05 7.72 5.27
C LEU A 155 -30.52 8.11 5.52
N ARG A 156 -31.43 7.45 4.80
CA ARG A 156 -32.86 7.44 5.09
C ARG A 156 -33.14 6.49 6.26
N PRO A 157 -34.03 6.86 7.19
CA PRO A 157 -34.44 5.97 8.27
C PRO A 157 -35.25 4.77 7.75
N ASP A 158 -35.14 3.64 8.45
CA ASP A 158 -36.05 2.51 8.33
C ASP A 158 -37.41 2.82 9.01
N PRO A 159 -38.41 1.92 8.94
CA PRO A 159 -39.69 2.11 9.62
C PRO A 159 -39.59 2.26 11.15
N ALA A 160 -38.47 1.85 11.76
CA ALA A 160 -38.17 2.02 13.18
C ALA A 160 -37.38 3.31 13.48
N GLY A 161 -37.16 4.18 12.48
CA GLY A 161 -36.46 5.46 12.64
C GLY A 161 -34.93 5.37 12.62
N ARG A 162 -34.35 4.20 12.33
CA ARG A 162 -32.89 3.99 12.37
C ARG A 162 -32.26 4.27 11.01
N PRO A 163 -31.09 4.94 10.93
CA PRO A 163 -30.39 5.16 9.67
C PRO A 163 -30.07 3.80 9.00
N ALA A 164 -30.59 3.57 7.79
CA ALA A 164 -30.53 2.23 7.18
C ALA A 164 -30.14 2.20 5.72
N VAL A 165 -30.63 3.15 4.90
CA VAL A 165 -30.47 3.09 3.43
C VAL A 165 -29.93 4.41 2.91
N LEU A 166 -28.94 4.38 2.00
CA LEU A 166 -28.43 5.61 1.35
C LEU A 166 -29.57 6.40 0.70
N ASP A 167 -29.67 7.69 1.03
CA ASP A 167 -30.68 8.58 0.46
C ASP A 167 -30.24 9.07 -0.92
N LEU A 168 -30.52 8.28 -1.95
CA LEU A 168 -30.18 8.60 -3.34
C LEU A 168 -31.16 9.58 -4.01
N ARG A 169 -32.11 10.18 -3.27
CA ARG A 169 -33.11 11.07 -3.86
C ARG A 169 -32.46 12.42 -4.23
N PRO A 170 -32.45 12.83 -5.52
CA PRO A 170 -31.74 14.03 -5.96
C PRO A 170 -32.39 15.34 -5.44
N THR A 171 -33.68 15.31 -5.10
CA THR A 171 -34.44 16.48 -4.63
C THR A 171 -34.43 16.65 -3.12
N ALA A 172 -34.00 15.65 -2.35
CA ALA A 172 -33.96 15.72 -0.89
C ALA A 172 -32.81 16.63 -0.42
N GLY A 173 -33.06 17.48 0.59
CA GLY A 173 -32.05 18.38 1.15
C GLY A 173 -30.84 17.65 1.75
N THR A 174 -31.06 16.46 2.33
CA THR A 174 -30.03 15.56 2.89
C THR A 174 -29.62 14.45 1.91
N GLY A 175 -30.14 14.47 0.67
CA GLY A 175 -29.88 13.45 -0.33
C GLY A 175 -28.39 13.39 -0.69
N LEU A 176 -27.83 12.19 -0.67
CA LEU A 176 -26.42 11.92 -0.93
C LEU A 176 -25.97 12.49 -2.29
N LEU A 177 -26.74 12.22 -3.35
CA LEU A 177 -26.39 12.66 -4.72
C LEU A 177 -26.25 14.18 -4.80
N ARG A 178 -27.13 14.92 -4.13
CA ARG A 178 -27.12 16.38 -4.13
C ARG A 178 -25.92 16.92 -3.37
N ALA A 179 -25.65 16.38 -2.18
CA ALA A 179 -24.55 16.83 -1.34
C ALA A 179 -23.19 16.51 -1.98
N LEU A 180 -23.05 15.31 -2.57
CA LEU A 180 -21.83 14.88 -3.22
C LEU A 180 -21.59 15.65 -4.53
N GLY A 181 -22.63 15.86 -5.34
CA GLY A 181 -22.55 16.72 -6.53
C GLY A 181 -22.16 18.17 -6.20
N ALA A 182 -22.68 18.73 -5.10
CA ALA A 182 -22.29 20.06 -4.64
C ALA A 182 -20.81 20.11 -4.22
N ARG A 183 -20.31 19.08 -3.53
CA ARG A 183 -18.89 18.99 -3.15
C ARG A 183 -17.99 18.87 -4.38
N LEU A 184 -18.32 18.02 -5.34
CA LEU A 184 -17.56 17.89 -6.59
C LEU A 184 -17.56 19.19 -7.39
N THR A 185 -18.69 19.90 -7.45
CA THR A 185 -18.78 21.23 -8.08
C THR A 185 -17.85 22.23 -7.39
N ALA A 186 -17.82 22.25 -6.06
CA ALA A 186 -16.93 23.12 -5.29
C ALA A 186 -15.44 22.80 -5.51
N LEU A 187 -15.10 21.53 -5.77
CA LEU A 187 -13.75 21.07 -6.12
C LEU A 187 -13.40 21.30 -7.61
N GLY A 188 -14.27 21.98 -8.36
CA GLY A 188 -14.06 22.26 -9.78
C GLY A 188 -14.17 21.02 -10.68
N GLN A 189 -14.76 19.93 -10.18
CA GLN A 189 -14.81 18.64 -10.87
C GLN A 189 -16.02 18.45 -11.79
N GLN A 190 -17.01 19.36 -11.85
CA GLN A 190 -18.13 19.19 -12.79
C GLN A 190 -18.66 20.46 -13.48
N ALA A 191 -18.80 20.34 -14.80
CA ALA A 191 -20.00 20.68 -15.57
C ALA A 191 -20.25 19.60 -16.66
N ALA A 192 -20.69 18.41 -16.23
CA ALA A 192 -21.42 17.47 -17.08
C ALA A 192 -22.77 17.26 -16.41
N ALA A 193 -23.84 17.72 -17.05
CA ALA A 193 -25.06 18.26 -16.46
C ALA A 193 -25.91 17.34 -15.54
N ASP A 194 -25.51 16.10 -15.28
CA ASP A 194 -26.25 15.19 -14.40
C ASP A 194 -25.25 14.36 -13.58
N PHE A 195 -24.98 14.78 -12.34
CA PHE A 195 -24.40 13.86 -11.35
C PHE A 195 -25.45 12.77 -11.04
N GLY A 196 -25.50 11.77 -11.91
CA GLY A 196 -26.42 10.64 -11.86
C GLY A 196 -25.79 9.38 -11.29
N PRO A 197 -26.43 8.22 -11.48
CA PRO A 197 -25.94 6.93 -10.97
C PRO A 197 -24.52 6.57 -11.44
N ALA A 198 -24.14 6.95 -12.66
CA ALA A 198 -22.79 6.71 -13.19
C ALA A 198 -21.72 7.55 -12.48
N GLY A 199 -22.05 8.81 -12.16
CA GLY A 199 -21.20 9.68 -11.34
C GLY A 199 -20.99 9.07 -9.96
N LEU A 200 -22.07 8.65 -9.30
CA LEU A 200 -21.99 7.97 -8.00
C LEU A 200 -21.15 6.69 -8.08
N ALA A 201 -21.38 5.83 -9.07
CA ALA A 201 -20.62 4.59 -9.23
C ALA A 201 -19.11 4.85 -9.37
N THR A 202 -18.73 5.93 -10.06
CA THR A 202 -17.33 6.36 -10.18
C THR A 202 -16.74 6.76 -8.82
N GLN A 203 -17.52 7.43 -7.98
CA GLN A 203 -17.08 7.84 -6.64
C GLN A 203 -16.98 6.68 -5.66
N LEU A 204 -17.72 5.59 -5.88
CA LEU A 204 -17.66 4.39 -5.05
C LEU A 204 -16.52 3.45 -5.47
N VAL A 205 -15.72 3.77 -6.48
CA VAL A 205 -14.58 2.93 -6.86
C VAL A 205 -13.53 2.98 -5.76
N ASN A 206 -13.24 1.82 -5.18
CA ASN A 206 -12.17 1.65 -4.20
C ASN A 206 -10.89 1.24 -4.92
N ALA A 207 -9.79 1.93 -4.60
CA ALA A 207 -8.46 1.53 -5.06
C ALA A 207 -7.86 0.57 -4.03
N PRO A 208 -6.96 -0.34 -4.46
CA PRO A 208 -6.21 -1.19 -3.53
C PRO A 208 -5.58 -0.35 -2.44
N LEU A 209 -5.78 -0.72 -1.18
CA LEU A 209 -5.30 0.05 -0.05
C LEU A 209 -3.77 0.12 -0.08
N ARG A 210 -3.23 1.31 0.20
CA ARG A 210 -1.79 1.56 0.27
C ARG A 210 -1.45 2.19 1.60
N GLN A 211 -0.41 1.68 2.23
CA GLN A 211 0.14 2.21 3.46
C GLN A 211 1.64 2.48 3.28
N LEU A 212 2.07 3.68 3.63
CA LEU A 212 3.48 4.07 3.59
C LEU A 212 4.07 3.99 4.99
N ILE A 213 5.18 3.27 5.10
CA ILE A 213 6.05 3.27 6.27
C ILE A 213 7.26 4.11 5.91
N THR A 214 7.34 5.31 6.47
CA THR A 214 8.47 6.21 6.28
C THR A 214 9.46 6.04 7.43
N ARG A 215 10.75 6.19 7.13
CA ARG A 215 11.78 6.33 8.14
C ARG A 215 11.99 7.82 8.42
N GLU A 216 11.94 8.23 9.67
CA GLU A 216 12.37 9.60 10.01
C GLU A 216 13.84 9.81 9.62
N PRO A 217 14.19 10.96 9.01
CA PRO A 217 15.59 11.28 8.74
C PRO A 217 16.37 11.27 10.05
N ALA A 218 17.58 10.70 10.03
CA ALA A 218 18.45 10.68 11.20
C ALA A 218 18.69 12.12 11.70
N ARG A 219 18.39 12.38 12.97
CA ARG A 219 18.71 13.63 13.67
C ARG A 219 20.21 13.78 13.88
#